data_AF-A0A3E1NTB0-F1
#
_entry.id   AF-A0A3E1NTB0-F1
#
_cell.length_a   1.000
_cell.length_b   1.000
_cell.length_c   1.000
_cell.angle_alpha   90.00
_cell.angle_beta   90.00
_cell.angle_gamma   90.00
#
_symmetry.space_group_name_H-M   'P 1'
#
loop_
_entity.id
_entity.type
_entity.pdbx_description
1 polymer ?
#
loop_
_entity_poly.entity_id
_entity_poly.type
_entity_poly.pdbx_seq_one_letter_code
_entity_poly.pdbx_strand_id
1 'polypeptide(L)'
;MYFMRRIVMLFVLILSVLASNAQKKKNIIYPEVYFDSTQAKKALGIGKGTIEGRAYTKPRNGYGFKAPLANKIYASNSTVILLPVTPYFDAWYALRKKKEGKKTTVYMSDEAYRWRLEARTDEEGRFTFDKMLPGRYFLQVIIGYSTRYTQNVYSGSGYNSYGRTDYYTPQDYYVDHSERAEDFVDVKEDGEIVKVKLH
;
A
#
# COMPACT_ATOMS: atom_id res chain seq x y z
N MET A 1 -58.67 15.58 12.17
CA MET A 1 -57.77 15.37 11.01
C MET A 1 -56.37 14.98 11.50
N TYR A 2 -56.23 13.79 12.09
CA TYR A 2 -54.99 13.29 12.72
C TYR A 2 -54.76 11.80 12.41
N PHE A 3 -55.14 11.35 11.21
CA PHE A 3 -55.05 9.92 10.85
C PHE A 3 -54.05 9.63 9.73
N MET A 4 -53.35 10.64 9.22
CA MET A 4 -52.49 10.51 8.02
C MET A 4 -51.02 10.88 8.27
N ARG A 5 -50.57 10.73 9.52
CA ARG A 5 -49.20 11.13 9.93
C ARG A 5 -48.40 10.04 10.64
N ARG A 6 -48.92 8.81 10.72
CA ARG A 6 -48.22 7.66 11.32
C ARG A 6 -47.83 6.57 10.31
N ILE A 7 -48.43 6.53 9.13
CA ILE A 7 -48.15 5.48 8.12
C ILE A 7 -46.91 5.82 7.27
N VAL A 8 -46.55 7.10 7.13
CA VAL A 8 -45.37 7.53 6.35
C VAL A 8 -44.06 7.31 7.11
N MET A 9 -44.07 7.27 8.46
CA MET A 9 -42.86 7.03 9.27
C MET A 9 -42.44 5.55 9.35
N LEU A 10 -43.31 4.61 8.99
CA LEU A 10 -43.00 3.18 9.02
C LEU A 10 -42.38 2.67 7.71
N PHE A 11 -42.52 3.42 6.60
CA PHE A 11 -41.95 3.05 5.31
C PHE A 11 -40.51 3.55 5.10
N VAL A 12 -40.11 4.63 5.79
CA VAL A 12 -38.75 5.19 5.70
C VAL A 12 -37.73 4.35 6.49
N LEU A 13 -38.19 3.59 7.49
CA LEU A 13 -37.31 2.78 8.36
C LEU A 13 -37.01 1.38 7.79
N ILE A 14 -37.75 0.93 6.77
CA ILE A 14 -37.50 -0.36 6.09
C ILE A 14 -36.52 -0.19 4.92
N LEU A 15 -36.41 1.01 4.34
CA LEU A 15 -35.48 1.28 3.24
C LEU A 15 -34.01 1.46 3.69
N SER A 16 -33.76 1.83 4.95
CA SER A 16 -32.42 2.03 5.47
C SER A 16 -31.70 0.73 5.89
N VAL A 17 -32.44 -0.39 6.07
CA VAL A 17 -31.85 -1.67 6.51
C VAL A 17 -31.28 -2.50 5.34
N LEU A 18 -31.67 -2.20 4.09
CA LEU A 18 -31.16 -2.89 2.90
C LEU A 18 -29.82 -2.35 2.37
N ALA A 19 -29.32 -1.24 2.91
CA ALA A 19 -27.93 -0.81 2.73
C ALA A 19 -27.00 -1.50 3.75
N SER A 20 -27.29 -2.75 4.10
CA SER A 20 -26.32 -3.61 4.75
C SER A 20 -25.19 -3.82 3.75
N ASN A 21 -24.03 -3.22 4.02
CA ASN A 21 -22.77 -3.45 3.31
C ASN A 21 -22.50 -4.95 3.24
N ALA A 22 -22.95 -5.61 2.17
CA ALA A 22 -22.44 -6.90 1.76
C ALA A 22 -20.99 -6.65 1.32
N GLN A 23 -20.09 -6.61 2.28
CA GLN A 23 -18.66 -6.59 2.08
C GLN A 23 -18.33 -7.90 1.36
N LYS A 24 -18.39 -7.88 0.03
CA LYS A 24 -18.23 -9.07 -0.82
C LYS A 24 -16.93 -9.75 -0.40
N LYS A 25 -17.04 -10.97 0.14
CA LYS A 25 -15.90 -11.77 0.61
C LYS A 25 -14.86 -11.80 -0.51
N LYS A 26 -13.68 -11.22 -0.25
CA LYS A 26 -12.57 -11.27 -1.21
C LYS A 26 -12.19 -12.74 -1.42
N ASN A 27 -12.08 -13.15 -2.67
CA ASN A 27 -11.56 -14.46 -3.02
C ASN A 27 -10.06 -14.49 -2.68
N ILE A 28 -9.64 -15.46 -1.90
CA ILE A 28 -8.24 -15.65 -1.52
C ILE A 28 -7.74 -16.88 -2.27
N ILE A 29 -6.65 -16.72 -3.00
CA ILE A 29 -6.01 -17.83 -3.73
C ILE A 29 -4.51 -17.86 -3.44
N TYR A 30 -3.93 -19.04 -3.62
CA TYR A 30 -2.52 -19.34 -3.38
C TYR A 30 -1.93 -20.04 -4.63
N PRO A 31 -0.59 -20.03 -4.79
CA PRO A 31 0.07 -20.88 -5.78
C PRO A 31 -0.23 -22.35 -5.52
N GLU A 32 -0.45 -23.12 -6.59
CA GLU A 32 -0.62 -24.57 -6.52
C GLU A 32 0.72 -25.33 -6.43
N VAL A 33 1.83 -24.64 -6.69
CA VAL A 33 3.19 -25.20 -6.60
C VAL A 33 3.56 -25.44 -5.14
N TYR A 34 4.19 -26.59 -4.85
CA TYR A 34 4.68 -26.89 -3.51
C TYR A 34 5.83 -25.96 -3.10
N PHE A 35 5.85 -25.55 -1.84
CA PHE A 35 6.92 -24.71 -1.31
C PHE A 35 8.08 -25.57 -0.79
N ASP A 36 9.28 -25.39 -1.36
CA ASP A 36 10.51 -26.01 -0.89
C ASP A 36 11.29 -25.06 0.03
N SER A 37 11.19 -25.30 1.34
CA SER A 37 11.88 -24.50 2.36
C SER A 37 13.41 -24.61 2.27
N THR A 38 13.96 -25.69 1.71
CA THR A 38 15.41 -25.87 1.60
C THR A 38 16.02 -24.92 0.58
N GLN A 39 15.30 -24.64 -0.53
CA GLN A 39 15.71 -23.67 -1.54
C GLN A 39 15.71 -22.25 -0.98
N ALA A 40 14.65 -21.87 -0.26
CA ALA A 40 14.57 -20.55 0.37
C ALA A 40 15.67 -20.37 1.42
N LYS A 41 15.89 -21.38 2.28
CA LYS A 41 16.97 -21.38 3.27
C LYS A 41 18.35 -21.23 2.62
N LYS A 42 18.60 -21.94 1.52
CA LYS A 42 19.88 -21.87 0.79
C LYS A 42 20.08 -20.49 0.16
N ALA A 43 19.04 -19.89 -0.43
CA ALA A 43 19.10 -18.57 -1.05
C ALA A 43 19.29 -17.42 -0.03
N LEU A 44 18.83 -17.62 1.20
CA LEU A 44 19.00 -16.70 2.33
C LEU A 44 20.17 -17.07 3.25
N GLY A 45 21.09 -17.92 2.78
CA GLY A 45 22.32 -18.22 3.49
C GLY A 45 23.21 -16.98 3.67
N ILE A 46 24.24 -17.13 4.50
CA ILE A 46 25.19 -16.06 4.80
C ILE A 46 26.19 -15.94 3.64
N GLY A 47 26.18 -14.80 2.97
CA GLY A 47 27.19 -14.38 2.00
C GLY A 47 27.97 -13.15 2.48
N LYS A 48 28.65 -12.47 1.56
CA LYS A 48 29.38 -11.22 1.79
C LYS A 48 28.80 -10.02 1.05
N GLY A 49 27.79 -10.23 0.20
CA GLY A 49 27.14 -9.15 -0.53
C GLY A 49 26.30 -8.25 0.37
N THR A 50 26.01 -7.06 -0.15
CA THR A 50 25.17 -6.06 0.53
C THR A 50 24.20 -5.45 -0.47
N ILE A 51 22.94 -5.32 -0.07
CA ILE A 51 21.95 -4.53 -0.82
C ILE A 51 21.70 -3.26 -0.03
N GLU A 52 22.07 -2.12 -0.60
CA GLU A 52 21.78 -0.79 -0.07
C GLU A 52 20.67 -0.16 -0.90
N GLY A 53 19.66 0.40 -0.24
CA GLY A 53 18.56 1.00 -0.96
C GLY A 53 17.98 2.24 -0.31
N ARG A 54 17.18 2.96 -1.10
CA ARG A 54 16.36 4.08 -0.62
C ARG A 54 14.95 3.94 -1.14
N ALA A 55 13.99 3.87 -0.22
CA ALA A 55 12.57 3.75 -0.48
C ALA A 55 11.86 5.11 -0.41
N TYR A 56 11.09 5.44 -1.44
CA TYR A 56 10.29 6.67 -1.47
C TYR A 56 9.12 6.54 -2.45
N THR A 57 8.14 7.42 -2.37
CA THR A 57 7.16 7.63 -3.43
C THR A 57 7.07 9.10 -3.82
N LYS A 58 6.19 9.43 -4.76
CA LYS A 58 5.80 10.79 -5.13
C LYS A 58 4.28 10.90 -5.06
N PRO A 59 3.74 12.06 -4.65
CA PRO A 59 2.31 12.27 -4.61
C PRO A 59 1.69 12.12 -6.01
N ARG A 60 0.41 11.73 -6.04
CA ARG A 60 -0.36 11.69 -7.28
C ARG A 60 -1.00 13.04 -7.56
N ASN A 61 -1.06 13.42 -8.83
CA ASN A 61 -1.83 14.57 -9.27
C ASN A 61 -3.35 14.27 -9.26
N GLY A 62 -4.18 15.26 -9.57
CA GLY A 62 -5.65 15.11 -9.61
C GLY A 62 -6.17 14.08 -10.62
N TYR A 63 -5.34 13.61 -11.55
CA TYR A 63 -5.66 12.55 -12.52
C TYR A 63 -5.16 11.17 -12.07
N GLY A 64 -4.55 11.06 -10.89
CA GLY A 64 -4.06 9.80 -10.32
C GLY A 64 -2.65 9.38 -10.78
N PHE A 65 -1.92 10.22 -11.52
CA PHE A 65 -0.54 9.93 -11.94
C PHE A 65 0.49 10.49 -10.96
N LYS A 66 1.59 9.77 -10.72
CA LYS A 66 2.70 10.27 -9.89
C LYS A 66 3.26 11.56 -10.48
N ALA A 67 3.36 12.62 -9.68
CA ALA A 67 3.86 13.92 -10.12
C ALA A 67 5.40 13.88 -10.21
N PRO A 68 6.02 13.92 -11.40
CA PRO A 68 7.44 13.67 -11.57
C PRO A 68 8.33 14.75 -10.92
N LEU A 69 7.85 15.99 -10.83
CA LEU A 69 8.57 17.12 -10.24
C LEU A 69 8.25 17.34 -8.75
N ALA A 70 7.33 16.56 -8.18
CA ALA A 70 7.03 16.67 -6.76
C ALA A 70 8.17 16.13 -5.89
N ASN A 71 8.25 16.69 -4.68
CA ASN A 71 9.18 16.22 -3.66
C ASN A 71 8.94 14.74 -3.35
N LYS A 72 10.03 14.03 -3.06
CA LYS A 72 9.97 12.64 -2.63
C LYS A 72 9.34 12.56 -1.25
N ILE A 73 8.48 11.57 -1.08
CA ILE A 73 7.95 11.17 0.21
C ILE A 73 8.72 9.91 0.61
N TYR A 74 9.68 10.05 1.51
CA TYR A 74 10.50 8.92 1.95
C TYR A 74 9.66 7.93 2.76
N ALA A 75 9.93 6.65 2.58
CA ALA A 75 9.33 5.60 3.39
C ALA A 75 10.01 5.60 4.76
N SER A 76 9.72 6.56 5.63
CA SER A 76 10.31 6.66 6.96
C SER A 76 9.79 5.54 7.88
N ASN A 77 10.68 4.94 8.69
CA ASN A 77 10.36 3.89 9.67
C ASN A 77 9.48 2.74 9.13
N SER A 78 9.63 2.44 7.86
CA SER A 78 8.86 1.44 7.12
C SER A 78 9.64 0.13 7.05
N THR A 79 8.95 -1.01 7.03
CA THR A 79 9.59 -2.31 6.84
C THR A 79 9.75 -2.60 5.35
N VAL A 80 10.99 -2.72 4.90
CA VAL A 80 11.32 -3.34 3.62
C VAL A 80 11.42 -4.85 3.84
N ILE A 81 10.70 -5.60 3.04
CA ILE A 81 10.73 -7.06 3.02
C ILE A 81 11.57 -7.49 1.83
N LEU A 82 12.44 -8.47 2.05
CA LEU A 82 13.21 -9.15 1.02
C LEU A 82 12.82 -10.63 0.97
N LEU A 83 12.47 -11.11 -0.21
CA LEU A 83 12.13 -12.50 -0.48
C LEU A 83 13.10 -13.10 -1.51
N PRO A 84 13.59 -14.34 -1.33
CA PRO A 84 14.36 -15.02 -2.35
C PRO A 84 13.45 -15.42 -3.52
N VAL A 85 13.91 -15.21 -4.75
CA VAL A 85 13.17 -15.57 -5.96
C VAL A 85 13.34 -17.06 -6.25
N THR A 86 12.55 -17.87 -5.57
CA THR A 86 12.45 -19.33 -5.75
C THR A 86 11.38 -19.68 -6.79
N PRO A 87 11.30 -20.93 -7.29
CA PRO A 87 10.21 -21.36 -8.18
C PRO A 87 8.81 -21.13 -7.59
N TYR A 88 8.65 -21.28 -6.26
CA TYR A 88 7.41 -20.96 -5.58
C TYR A 88 7.08 -19.46 -5.65
N PHE A 89 8.10 -18.59 -5.44
CA PHE A 89 7.95 -17.15 -5.60
C PHE A 89 7.50 -16.80 -7.02
N ASP A 90 8.12 -17.38 -8.04
CA ASP A 90 7.75 -17.12 -9.44
C ASP A 90 6.30 -17.51 -9.74
N ALA A 91 5.86 -18.68 -9.23
CA ALA A 91 4.48 -19.12 -9.36
C ALA A 91 3.50 -18.15 -8.67
N TRP A 92 3.84 -17.67 -7.47
CA TRP A 92 3.07 -16.64 -6.77
C TRP A 92 3.02 -15.33 -7.55
N TYR A 93 4.16 -14.84 -8.02
CA TYR A 93 4.24 -13.55 -8.71
C TYR A 93 3.45 -13.59 -10.03
N ALA A 94 3.55 -14.70 -10.78
CA ALA A 94 2.78 -14.92 -12.00
C ALA A 94 1.27 -15.02 -11.72
N LEU A 95 0.86 -15.75 -10.69
CA LEU A 95 -0.54 -15.87 -10.29
C LEU A 95 -1.11 -14.52 -9.85
N ARG A 96 -0.36 -13.77 -9.03
CA ARG A 96 -0.70 -12.43 -8.56
C ARG A 96 -0.91 -11.49 -9.73
N LYS A 97 0.04 -11.44 -10.68
CA LYS A 97 -0.08 -10.62 -11.90
C LYS A 97 -1.31 -10.97 -12.73
N LYS A 98 -1.72 -12.25 -12.77
CA LYS A 98 -2.85 -12.73 -13.58
C LYS A 98 -4.21 -12.55 -12.92
N LYS A 99 -4.28 -12.63 -11.59
CA LYS A 99 -5.55 -12.81 -10.86
C LYS A 99 -5.82 -11.77 -9.77
N GLU A 100 -4.82 -11.04 -9.29
CA GLU A 100 -5.03 -10.05 -8.23
C GLU A 100 -5.86 -8.86 -8.74
N GLY A 101 -6.79 -8.40 -7.90
CA GLY A 101 -7.64 -7.26 -8.21
C GLY A 101 -8.60 -6.93 -7.08
N LYS A 102 -9.63 -6.12 -7.36
CA LYS A 102 -10.55 -5.61 -6.33
C LYS A 102 -11.23 -6.72 -5.51
N LYS A 103 -11.50 -7.88 -6.14
CA LYS A 103 -12.24 -9.01 -5.54
C LYS A 103 -11.37 -10.22 -5.22
N THR A 104 -10.09 -10.21 -5.59
CA THR A 104 -9.21 -11.37 -5.47
C THR A 104 -7.86 -10.94 -4.96
N THR A 105 -7.40 -11.57 -3.89
CA THR A 105 -6.07 -11.37 -3.32
C THR A 105 -5.27 -12.65 -3.49
N VAL A 106 -4.01 -12.53 -3.93
CA VAL A 106 -3.12 -13.68 -4.10
C VAL A 106 -2.06 -13.67 -3.01
N TYR A 107 -2.14 -14.62 -2.08
CA TYR A 107 -1.18 -14.74 -0.98
C TYR A 107 -0.15 -15.83 -1.27
N MET A 108 1.02 -15.68 -0.68
CA MET A 108 1.92 -16.82 -0.46
C MET A 108 1.38 -17.66 0.69
N SER A 109 1.79 -18.93 0.78
CA SER A 109 1.60 -19.70 1.99
C SER A 109 2.37 -19.06 3.15
N ASP A 110 1.88 -19.25 4.38
CA ASP A 110 2.58 -18.77 5.59
C ASP A 110 3.98 -19.40 5.72
N GLU A 111 4.15 -20.62 5.22
CA GLU A 111 5.45 -21.27 5.17
C GLU A 111 6.43 -20.52 4.28
N ALA A 112 6.03 -20.15 3.06
CA ALA A 112 6.86 -19.38 2.16
C ALA A 112 7.14 -17.96 2.70
N TYR A 113 6.11 -17.28 3.21
CA TYR A 113 6.24 -15.89 3.68
C TYR A 113 7.11 -15.75 4.94
N ARG A 114 7.30 -16.82 5.72
CA ARG A 114 8.22 -16.84 6.86
C ARG A 114 9.69 -16.76 6.42
N TRP A 115 10.03 -17.20 5.21
CA TRP A 115 11.38 -17.10 4.65
C TRP A 115 11.62 -15.75 3.98
N ARG A 116 11.54 -14.69 4.78
CA ARG A 116 11.82 -13.32 4.36
C ARG A 116 12.85 -12.69 5.29
N LEU A 117 13.61 -11.75 4.78
CA LEU A 117 14.38 -10.82 5.60
C LEU A 117 13.61 -9.51 5.72
N GLU A 118 13.81 -8.81 6.82
CA GLU A 118 13.22 -7.50 7.07
C GLU A 118 14.30 -6.49 7.41
N ALA A 119 14.20 -5.30 6.82
CA ALA A 119 15.01 -4.15 7.19
C ALA A 119 14.08 -2.96 7.47
N ARG A 120 14.36 -2.24 8.56
CA ARG A 120 13.67 -0.97 8.84
C ARG A 120 14.39 0.16 8.15
N THR A 121 13.64 1.01 7.48
CA THR A 121 14.18 2.24 6.91
C THR A 121 14.42 3.30 7.97
N ASP A 122 15.40 4.17 7.74
CA ASP A 122 15.57 5.40 8.50
C ASP A 122 14.61 6.51 8.03
N GLU A 123 14.73 7.71 8.61
CA GLU A 123 13.90 8.88 8.28
C GLU A 123 14.00 9.31 6.81
N GLU A 124 15.14 8.99 6.17
CA GLU A 124 15.42 9.28 4.77
C GLU A 124 15.01 8.14 3.83
N GLY A 125 14.38 7.08 4.36
CA GLY A 125 13.96 5.90 3.61
C GLY A 125 15.12 4.97 3.26
N ARG A 126 16.32 5.14 3.83
CA ARG A 126 17.48 4.28 3.54
C ARG A 126 17.34 2.95 4.28
N PHE A 127 17.71 1.86 3.63
CA PHE A 127 17.72 0.51 4.19
C PHE A 127 18.91 -0.29 3.69
N THR A 128 19.31 -1.30 4.46
CA THR A 128 20.41 -2.21 4.10
C THR A 128 20.06 -3.65 4.47
N PHE A 129 20.37 -4.58 3.56
CA PHE A 129 20.47 -6.00 3.86
C PHE A 129 21.93 -6.42 3.70
N ASP A 130 22.55 -6.84 4.79
CA ASP A 130 23.93 -7.35 4.81
C ASP A 130 23.96 -8.88 4.63
N LYS A 131 25.16 -9.40 4.35
CA LYS A 131 25.44 -10.84 4.28
C LYS A 131 24.61 -11.58 3.23
N MET A 132 24.38 -10.94 2.09
CA MET A 132 23.64 -11.50 0.98
C MET A 132 24.52 -12.46 0.18
N LEU A 133 23.99 -13.63 -0.16
CA LEU A 133 24.58 -14.49 -1.16
C LEU A 133 24.34 -13.94 -2.58
N PRO A 134 25.12 -14.37 -3.57
CA PRO A 134 24.75 -14.22 -4.96
C PRO A 134 23.40 -14.88 -5.23
N GLY A 135 22.49 -14.14 -5.85
CA GLY A 135 21.12 -14.58 -6.08
C GLY A 135 20.20 -13.45 -6.51
N ARG A 136 18.99 -13.84 -6.91
CA ARG A 136 17.92 -12.92 -7.26
C ARG A 136 16.94 -12.79 -6.10
N TYR A 137 16.63 -11.55 -5.76
CA TYR A 137 15.80 -11.17 -4.64
C TYR A 137 14.69 -10.24 -5.08
N PHE A 138 13.58 -10.29 -4.37
CA PHE A 138 12.44 -9.39 -4.54
C PHE A 138 12.31 -8.53 -3.29
N LEU A 139 12.26 -7.21 -3.50
CA LEU A 139 12.05 -6.22 -2.45
C LEU A 139 10.62 -5.70 -2.50
N GLN A 140 10.03 -5.48 -1.34
CA GLN A 140 8.72 -4.86 -1.20
C GLN A 140 8.67 -3.94 0.02
N VAL A 141 8.05 -2.78 -0.13
CA VAL A 141 7.72 -1.86 0.97
C VAL A 141 6.33 -1.27 0.77
N ILE A 142 5.63 -1.01 1.88
CA ILE A 142 4.40 -0.22 1.89
C ILE A 142 4.73 1.16 2.42
N ILE A 143 4.48 2.18 1.61
CA ILE A 143 4.76 3.58 1.88
C ILE A 143 3.44 4.27 2.21
N GLY A 144 3.24 4.59 3.49
CA GLY A 144 2.10 5.37 3.96
C GLY A 144 2.42 6.86 3.95
N TYR A 145 1.50 7.70 3.45
CA TYR A 145 1.62 9.16 3.56
C TYR A 145 0.26 9.82 3.60
N SER A 146 0.18 11.01 4.20
CA SER A 146 -1.07 11.77 4.30
C SER A 146 -0.96 13.08 3.54
N THR A 147 -1.96 13.41 2.74
CA THR A 147 -2.06 14.68 2.03
C THR A 147 -3.06 15.58 2.75
N ARG A 148 -2.65 16.82 3.07
CA ARG A 148 -3.53 17.84 3.65
C ARG A 148 -4.22 18.62 2.54
N TYR A 149 -5.53 18.76 2.66
CA TYR A 149 -6.37 19.63 1.84
C TYR A 149 -7.06 20.67 2.71
N THR A 150 -7.30 21.85 2.16
CA THR A 150 -8.06 22.91 2.82
C THR A 150 -9.28 23.24 1.97
N GLN A 151 -10.46 23.23 2.57
CA GLN A 151 -11.71 23.61 1.92
C GLN A 151 -12.38 24.73 2.69
N ASN A 152 -12.95 25.69 1.98
CA ASN A 152 -13.76 26.74 2.58
C ASN A 152 -15.15 26.18 2.84
N VAL A 153 -15.49 26.00 4.12
CA VAL A 153 -16.79 25.49 4.54
C VAL A 153 -17.66 26.67 4.95
N TYR A 154 -18.89 26.70 4.46
CA TYR A 154 -19.86 27.72 4.82
C TYR A 154 -20.05 27.77 6.34
N SER A 155 -19.83 28.93 6.93
CA SER A 155 -19.86 29.15 8.39
C SER A 155 -20.99 30.08 8.83
N GLY A 156 -21.79 30.61 7.90
CA GLY A 156 -22.98 31.39 8.18
C GLY A 156 -23.23 32.47 7.14
N SER A 157 -24.31 33.22 7.31
CA SER A 157 -24.59 34.41 6.50
C SER A 157 -24.95 35.60 7.37
N GLY A 158 -24.55 36.78 6.93
CA GLY A 158 -24.96 38.07 7.48
C GLY A 158 -25.89 38.78 6.52
N TYR A 159 -26.74 39.66 7.04
CA TYR A 159 -27.57 40.55 6.24
C TYR A 159 -27.19 42.00 6.53
N ASN A 160 -27.01 42.79 5.49
CA ASN A 160 -26.83 44.23 5.59
C ASN A 160 -27.75 44.96 4.59
N SER A 161 -27.65 46.29 4.53
CA SER A 161 -28.46 47.13 3.62
C SER A 161 -28.28 46.82 2.13
N TYR A 162 -27.28 46.02 1.76
CA TYR A 162 -26.96 45.61 0.39
C TYR A 162 -27.32 44.14 0.10
N GLY A 163 -27.86 43.40 1.07
CA GLY A 163 -28.34 42.03 0.90
C GLY A 163 -27.65 41.01 1.81
N ARG A 164 -27.68 39.74 1.39
CA ARG A 164 -27.10 38.60 2.10
C ARG A 164 -25.64 38.41 1.70
N THR A 165 -24.75 38.29 2.68
CA THR A 165 -23.34 37.90 2.50
C THR A 165 -23.10 36.56 3.17
N ASP A 166 -22.53 35.61 2.43
CA ASP A 166 -22.12 34.31 2.97
C ASP A 166 -20.68 34.35 3.47
N TYR A 167 -20.46 33.78 4.65
CA TYR A 167 -19.16 33.63 5.28
C TYR A 167 -18.69 32.18 5.15
N TYR A 168 -17.39 32.02 4.95
CA TYR A 168 -16.75 30.72 4.85
C TYR A 168 -15.53 30.70 5.77
N THR A 169 -15.29 29.55 6.39
CA THR A 169 -14.11 29.31 7.24
C THR A 169 -13.29 28.19 6.62
N PRO A 170 -11.96 28.35 6.50
CA PRO A 170 -11.10 27.29 6.02
C PRO A 170 -11.09 26.13 7.02
N GLN A 171 -11.33 24.93 6.53
CA GLN A 171 -11.23 23.69 7.28
C GLN A 171 -10.27 22.73 6.58
N ASP A 172 -9.33 22.20 7.35
CA ASP A 172 -8.40 21.19 6.86
C ASP A 172 -8.98 19.79 6.99
N TYR A 173 -8.66 18.94 6.04
CA TYR A 173 -8.84 17.50 6.13
C TYR A 173 -7.63 16.79 5.54
N TYR A 174 -7.45 15.53 5.95
CA TYR A 174 -6.31 14.70 5.59
C TYR A 174 -6.81 13.49 4.82
N VAL A 175 -6.09 13.13 3.76
CA VAL A 175 -6.33 11.92 2.98
C VAL A 175 -5.12 11.02 3.11
N ASP A 176 -5.31 9.85 3.69
CA ASP A 176 -4.25 8.86 3.83
C ASP A 176 -4.11 8.03 2.55
N HIS A 177 -2.86 7.83 2.17
CA HIS A 177 -2.44 7.05 1.02
C HIS A 177 -1.56 5.91 1.49
N SER A 178 -1.66 4.78 0.79
CA SER A 178 -0.79 3.63 0.97
C SER A 178 -0.36 3.14 -0.40
N GLU A 179 0.93 3.21 -0.67
CA GLU A 179 1.51 2.76 -1.93
C GLU A 179 2.48 1.60 -1.72
N ARG A 180 2.37 0.59 -2.58
CA ARG A 180 3.31 -0.54 -2.60
C ARG A 180 4.38 -0.26 -3.64
N ALA A 181 5.65 -0.29 -3.22
CA ALA A 181 6.79 -0.25 -4.12
C ALA A 181 7.49 -1.62 -4.10
N GLU A 182 7.84 -2.12 -5.28
CA GLU A 182 8.37 -3.47 -5.52
C GLU A 182 9.51 -3.39 -6.53
N ASP A 183 10.57 -4.16 -6.33
CA ASP A 183 11.66 -4.27 -7.30
C ASP A 183 12.37 -5.62 -7.22
N PHE A 184 13.00 -6.03 -8.32
CA PHE A 184 13.88 -7.19 -8.37
C PHE A 184 15.34 -6.74 -8.33
N VAL A 185 16.16 -7.46 -7.57
CA VAL A 185 17.56 -7.13 -7.37
C VAL A 185 18.38 -8.40 -7.54
N ASP A 186 19.44 -8.31 -8.35
CA ASP A 186 20.39 -9.39 -8.55
C ASP A 186 21.71 -9.04 -7.85
N VAL A 187 22.14 -9.87 -6.91
CA VAL A 187 23.51 -9.91 -6.42
C VAL A 187 24.22 -10.96 -7.27
N LYS A 188 25.12 -10.53 -8.14
CA LYS A 188 25.80 -11.37 -9.13
C LYS A 188 27.01 -12.08 -8.54
N GLU A 189 27.73 -11.40 -7.65
CA GLU A 189 29.00 -11.88 -7.10
C GLU A 189 29.07 -11.75 -5.57
N ASP A 190 29.82 -12.64 -4.93
CA ASP A 190 29.95 -12.62 -3.47
C ASP A 190 30.79 -11.40 -3.05
N GLY A 191 30.24 -10.57 -2.17
CA GLY A 191 30.85 -9.28 -1.79
C GLY A 191 30.37 -8.08 -2.60
N GLU A 192 29.51 -8.26 -3.60
CA GLU A 192 28.94 -7.14 -4.37
C GLU A 192 28.08 -6.22 -3.49
N ILE A 193 28.22 -4.91 -3.70
CA ILE A 193 27.33 -3.90 -3.12
C ILE A 193 26.36 -3.42 -4.21
N VAL A 194 25.10 -3.81 -4.09
CA VAL A 194 24.04 -3.44 -5.03
C VAL A 194 23.26 -2.24 -4.50
N LYS A 195 23.09 -1.21 -5.32
CA LYS A 195 22.35 0.02 -4.96
C LYS A 195 20.99 0.10 -5.63
N VAL A 196 19.94 0.33 -4.85
CA VAL A 196 18.54 0.22 -5.33
C VAL A 196 17.71 1.47 -4.97
N LYS A 197 16.81 1.88 -5.87
CA LYS A 197 15.81 2.92 -5.63
C LYS A 197 14.41 2.31 -5.68
N LEU A 198 13.83 2.05 -4.51
CA LEU A 198 12.53 1.38 -4.39
C LEU A 198 11.40 2.43 -4.38
N HIS A 199 10.65 2.58 -5.48
CA HIS A 199 9.67 3.68 -5.61
C HIS A 199 8.50 3.43 -6.56
#